data_AF-A0A6J3MCB3-F1
#
_entry.id   AF-A0A6J3MCB3-F1
#
_cell.length_a   1.000
_cell.length_b   1.000
_cell.length_c   1.000
_cell.angle_alpha   90.00
_cell.angle_beta   90.00
_cell.angle_gamma   90.00
#
_symmetry.space_group_name_H-M   'P 1'
#
loop_
_entity.id
_entity.type
_entity.pdbx_description
1 polymer ?
#
loop_
_entity_poly.entity_id
_entity_poly.type
_entity_poly.pdbx_seq_one_letter_code
_entity_poly.pdbx_strand_id
1 'polypeptide(L)'
;MTSAAILARNSQAGPHKCSRINPSTGKPCNTIFSRPYDLTRHEDTIHNNRKQKVRCPLCREEKTFSRNDALTRHMRVVHPEVEAYGKRGRRGD
;
A
#
# COMPACT_ATOMS: atom_id res chain seq x y z
N MET A 1 -9.48 7.79 -12.79
CA MET A 1 -10.56 7.25 -11.94
C MET A 1 -10.92 8.31 -10.92
N THR A 2 -12.19 8.70 -10.78
CA THR A 2 -12.61 9.75 -9.86
C THR A 2 -12.60 9.24 -8.41
N SER A 3 -12.30 10.12 -7.45
CA SER A 3 -12.27 9.84 -6.01
C SER A 3 -13.57 9.17 -5.52
N ALA A 4 -14.70 9.53 -6.13
CA ALA A 4 -16.02 8.99 -5.84
C ALA A 4 -16.17 7.49 -6.17
N ALA A 5 -15.57 7.01 -7.28
CA ALA A 5 -15.63 5.60 -7.67
C ALA A 5 -14.81 4.69 -6.74
N ILE A 6 -13.72 5.22 -6.17
CA ILE A 6 -12.91 4.51 -5.16
C ILE A 6 -13.66 4.41 -3.83
N LEU A 7 -14.34 5.48 -3.43
CA LEU A 7 -15.17 5.51 -2.22
C LEU A 7 -16.34 4.51 -2.31
N ALA A 8 -17.05 4.46 -3.45
CA ALA A 8 -18.17 3.54 -3.65
C ALA A 8 -17.76 2.05 -3.60
N ARG A 9 -16.56 1.71 -4.09
CA ARG A 9 -16.00 0.36 -3.92
C ARG A 9 -15.70 0.05 -2.46
N ASN A 10 -15.23 1.02 -1.68
CA ASN A 10 -14.86 0.83 -0.28
C ASN A 10 -16.06 0.56 0.66
N SER A 11 -17.28 0.94 0.24
CA SER A 11 -18.53 0.72 0.98
C SER A 11 -19.09 -0.70 0.87
N GLN A 12 -18.54 -1.55 -0.01
CA GLN A 12 -18.98 -2.94 -0.16
C GLN A 12 -18.42 -3.80 0.98
N ALA A 13 -19.09 -3.75 2.13
CA ALA A 13 -18.82 -4.62 3.26
C ALA A 13 -19.25 -6.05 2.90
N GLY A 14 -18.27 -6.92 2.67
CA GLY A 14 -18.50 -8.32 2.34
C GLY A 14 -17.20 -9.11 2.54
N PRO A 15 -17.26 -10.45 2.55
CA PRO A 15 -16.06 -11.28 2.63
C PRO A 15 -15.31 -11.23 1.30
N HIS A 16 -14.25 -10.45 1.23
CA HIS A 16 -13.35 -10.35 0.08
C HIS A 16 -12.22 -11.37 0.23
N LYS A 17 -12.38 -12.55 -0.37
CA LYS A 17 -11.43 -13.67 -0.26
C LYS A 17 -10.35 -13.62 -1.34
N CYS A 18 -9.09 -13.75 -0.97
CA CYS A 18 -7.98 -14.00 -1.88
C CYS A 18 -7.98 -15.47 -2.34
N SER A 19 -8.11 -15.69 -3.64
CA SER A 19 -8.09 -17.02 -4.27
C SER A 19 -6.74 -17.38 -4.92
N ARG A 20 -5.73 -16.50 -4.84
CA ARG A 20 -4.41 -16.73 -5.44
C ARG A 20 -3.59 -17.74 -4.64
N ILE A 21 -2.58 -18.30 -5.30
CA ILE A 21 -1.55 -19.11 -4.63
C ILE A 21 -0.53 -18.19 -3.97
N ASN A 22 -0.22 -18.43 -2.70
CA ASN A 22 0.83 -17.70 -1.99
C ASN A 22 2.19 -18.08 -2.58
N PRO A 23 2.95 -17.14 -3.17
CA PRO A 23 4.22 -17.45 -3.82
C PRO A 23 5.29 -17.92 -2.84
N SER A 24 5.16 -17.63 -1.54
CA SER A 24 6.12 -18.07 -0.51
C SER A 24 5.87 -19.50 -0.03
N THR A 25 4.64 -19.99 -0.09
CA THR A 25 4.27 -21.30 0.49
C THR A 25 3.73 -22.30 -0.53
N GLY A 26 3.44 -21.86 -1.77
CA GLY A 26 2.86 -22.69 -2.83
C GLY A 26 1.42 -23.15 -2.56
N LYS A 27 0.79 -22.69 -1.47
CA LYS A 27 -0.58 -23.07 -1.07
C LYS A 27 -1.59 -21.97 -1.40
N PRO A 28 -2.89 -22.30 -1.55
CA PRO A 28 -3.94 -21.29 -1.67
C PRO A 28 -3.91 -20.29 -0.51
N CYS A 29 -3.98 -18.99 -0.83
CA CYS A 29 -3.87 -17.93 0.18
C CYS A 29 -5.08 -17.88 1.11
N ASN A 30 -6.29 -17.98 0.56
CA ASN A 30 -7.57 -18.09 1.29
C ASN A 30 -7.83 -17.00 2.35
N THR A 31 -7.07 -15.91 2.37
CA THR A 31 -7.23 -14.79 3.29
C THR A 31 -8.52 -14.03 2.98
N ILE A 32 -9.27 -13.65 4.00
CA ILE A 32 -10.56 -12.94 3.86
C ILE A 32 -10.44 -11.55 4.45
N PHE A 33 -10.91 -10.55 3.71
CA PHE A 33 -10.91 -9.15 4.11
C PHE A 33 -12.34 -8.61 4.18
N SER A 34 -12.59 -7.67 5.09
CA SER A 34 -13.90 -7.02 5.23
C SER A 34 -14.15 -5.92 4.19
N ARG A 35 -13.07 -5.44 3.55
CA ARG A 35 -13.10 -4.37 2.56
C ARG A 35 -12.34 -4.78 1.29
N PRO A 36 -12.80 -4.36 0.11
CA PRO A 36 -12.14 -4.72 -1.14
C PRO A 36 -10.77 -4.04 -1.27
N TYR A 37 -10.61 -2.83 -0.72
CA TYR A 37 -9.32 -2.15 -0.68
C TYR A 37 -8.23 -2.98 -0.01
N ASP A 38 -8.58 -3.67 1.09
CA ASP A 38 -7.64 -4.51 1.82
C ASP A 38 -7.23 -5.75 1.03
N LEU A 39 -8.16 -6.36 0.29
CA LEU A 39 -7.84 -7.46 -0.64
C LEU A 39 -6.90 -7.00 -1.74
N THR A 40 -7.20 -5.89 -2.43
CA THR A 40 -6.32 -5.37 -3.49
C THR A 40 -4.91 -5.09 -2.97
N ARG A 41 -4.81 -4.41 -1.82
CA ARG A 41 -3.54 -4.13 -1.15
C ARG A 41 -2.79 -5.42 -0.78
N HIS A 42 -3.49 -6.43 -0.32
CA HIS A 42 -2.91 -7.73 -0.01
C HIS A 42 -2.31 -8.38 -1.26
N GLU A 43 -3.04 -8.38 -2.38
CA GLU A 43 -2.55 -8.93 -3.64
C GLU A 43 -1.28 -8.23 -4.14
N ASP A 44 -1.25 -6.90 -4.09
CA ASP A 44 -0.09 -6.10 -4.50
C ASP A 44 1.15 -6.34 -3.64
N THR A 45 0.98 -6.74 -2.38
CA THR A 45 2.10 -6.90 -1.43
C THR A 45 2.61 -8.33 -1.34
N ILE A 46 1.72 -9.31 -1.47
CA ILE A 46 2.05 -10.73 -1.30
C ILE A 46 2.22 -11.43 -2.65
N HIS A 47 1.35 -11.15 -3.62
CA HIS A 47 1.30 -11.89 -4.89
C HIS A 47 2.03 -11.18 -6.03
N ASN A 48 2.32 -9.89 -5.91
CA ASN A 48 3.16 -9.19 -6.88
C ASN A 48 4.65 -9.46 -6.61
N ASN A 49 5.29 -10.23 -7.50
CA ASN A 49 6.72 -10.53 -7.41
C ASN A 49 7.62 -9.30 -7.65
N ARG A 50 7.10 -8.24 -8.30
CA ARG A 50 7.81 -6.96 -8.41
C ARG A 50 7.63 -6.17 -7.11
N LYS A 51 8.41 -6.52 -6.10
CA LYS A 51 8.50 -5.78 -4.83
C LYS A 51 9.13 -4.41 -5.08
N GLN A 52 8.30 -3.42 -5.42
CA GLN A 52 8.72 -2.03 -5.47
C GLN A 52 9.02 -1.55 -4.05
N LYS A 53 10.31 -1.54 -3.72
CA LYS A 53 10.79 -0.93 -2.48
C LYS A 53 10.88 0.57 -2.69
N VAL A 54 10.32 1.33 -1.76
CA VAL A 54 10.50 2.79 -1.69
C VAL A 54 11.53 3.10 -0.62
N ARG A 55 12.54 3.91 -0.95
CA ARG A 55 13.62 4.30 -0.05
C ARG A 55 13.32 5.64 0.62
N CYS A 56 13.70 5.78 1.89
CA CYS A 56 13.75 7.09 2.52
C CYS A 56 14.95 7.90 1.99
N PRO A 57 14.75 9.11 1.44
CA PRO A 57 15.84 9.91 0.89
C PRO A 57 16.69 10.61 1.95
N LEU A 58 16.20 10.71 3.20
CA LEU A 58 16.86 11.44 4.28
C LEU A 58 17.63 10.53 5.24
N CYS A 59 17.28 9.25 5.29
CA CYS A 59 18.04 8.28 6.03
C CYS A 59 19.39 8.04 5.36
N ARG A 60 20.47 8.19 6.15
CA ARG A 60 21.83 7.82 5.73
C ARG A 60 21.93 6.31 5.50
N GLU A 61 21.34 5.54 6.41
CA GLU A 61 21.15 4.10 6.25
C GLU A 61 20.13 3.81 5.14
N GLU A 62 20.34 2.70 4.41
CA GLU A 62 19.44 2.28 3.35
C GLU A 62 18.11 1.73 3.91
N LYS A 63 17.25 2.65 4.36
CA LYS A 63 15.90 2.35 4.85
C LYS A 63 14.94 2.22 3.69
N THR A 64 14.55 0.99 3.40
CA THR A 64 13.57 0.64 2.36
C THR A 64 12.26 0.13 2.95
N PHE A 65 11.15 0.47 2.32
CA PHE A 65 9.81 0.08 2.71
C PHE A 65 9.12 -0.63 1.55
N SER A 66 8.31 -1.64 1.87
CA SER A 66 7.51 -2.36 0.87
C SER A 66 6.25 -1.58 0.44
N ARG A 67 5.90 -0.49 1.13
CA ARG A 67 4.68 0.30 0.88
C ARG A 67 4.90 1.80 1.14
N ASN A 68 4.16 2.63 0.41
CA ASN A 68 4.28 4.09 0.49
C ASN A 68 3.70 4.70 1.79
N ASP A 69 2.64 4.13 2.35
CA ASP A 69 2.11 4.55 3.65
C ASP A 69 3.08 4.27 4.79
N ALA A 70 3.84 3.17 4.69
CA ALA A 70 4.90 2.84 5.63
C ALA A 70 6.03 3.89 5.59
N LEU A 71 6.47 4.27 4.38
CA LEU A 71 7.41 5.37 4.21
C LEU A 71 6.83 6.70 4.73
N THR A 72 5.59 7.03 4.40
CA THR A 72 4.94 8.28 4.85
C THR A 72 4.89 8.37 6.38
N ARG A 73 4.53 7.28 7.06
CA ARG A 73 4.56 7.21 8.53
C ARG A 73 5.97 7.35 9.07
N HIS A 74 6.94 6.68 8.45
CA HIS A 74 8.35 6.81 8.82
C HIS A 74 8.82 8.26 8.72
N MET A 75 8.49 8.97 7.63
CA MET A 75 8.84 10.37 7.47
C MET A 75 8.26 11.24 8.59
N ARG A 76 6.99 11.03 8.98
CA ARG A 76 6.39 11.82 10.07
C ARG A 76 7.04 11.60 11.44
N VAL A 77 7.46 10.37 11.72
CA VAL A 77 7.99 10.00 13.05
C VAL A 77 9.49 10.25 13.16
N VAL A 78 10.24 9.97 12.10
CA VAL A 78 11.72 10.03 12.10
C VAL A 78 12.25 11.32 11.46
N HIS A 79 11.47 11.94 10.58
CA HIS A 79 11.81 13.20 9.92
C HIS A 79 10.68 14.24 10.09
N PRO A 80 10.28 14.56 11.34
CA PRO A 80 9.13 15.43 11.60
C PRO A 80 9.27 16.84 11.03
N GLU A 81 10.51 17.33 10.90
CA GLU A 81 10.84 18.64 10.32
C GLU A 81 10.57 18.70 8.81
N VAL A 82 10.37 17.55 8.16
CA VAL A 82 10.05 17.46 6.73
C VAL A 82 8.54 17.23 6.58
N GLU A 83 7.77 18.31 6.74
CA GLU A 83 6.30 18.31 6.74
C GLU A 83 5.63 17.83 5.43
N ALA A 84 6.39 17.59 4.34
CA ALA A 84 5.81 17.50 2.99
C ALA A 84 6.13 16.23 2.18
N TYR A 85 6.67 15.16 2.76
CA TYR A 85 6.89 13.91 2.01
C TYR A 85 5.56 13.16 1.75
N GLY A 86 4.82 13.60 0.74
CA GLY A 86 3.52 13.03 0.36
C GLY A 86 2.54 14.00 -0.29
N LYS A 87 2.76 15.31 -0.18
CA LYS A 87 2.03 16.31 -0.99
C LYS A 87 2.68 16.35 -2.38
N ARG A 88 2.50 15.31 -3.19
CA ARG A 88 2.62 15.52 -4.65
C ARG A 88 1.49 16.47 -5.00
N GLY A 89 1.85 17.71 -5.29
CA GLY A 89 0.94 18.73 -5.76
C GLY A 89 0.03 18.14 -6.82
N ARG A 90 -1.26 18.43 -6.69
CA ARG A 90 -2.18 18.42 -7.82
C ARG A 90 -1.47 19.27 -8.88
N ARG A 91 -0.98 18.66 -9.97
CA ARG A 91 -0.56 19.45 -11.14
C ARG A 91 -1.80 20.22 -11.56
N GLY A 92 -1.78 21.51 -11.28
CA GLY A 92 -2.73 22.48 -11.77
C GLY A 92 -1.93 23.40 -12.69
N ASP A 93 -2.47 23.53 -13.90
CA ASP A 93 -1.99 24.27 -15.07
C ASP A 93 -0.78 23.67 -15.82
#